data_AF-D2QYC3-F1
#
_entry.id   AF-D2QYC3-F1
#
_cell.length_a   1.000
_cell.length_b   1.000
_cell.length_c   1.000
_cell.angle_alpha   90.00
_cell.angle_beta   90.00
_cell.angle_gamma   90.00
#
_symmetry.space_group_name_H-M   'P 1'
#
loop_
_entity.id
_entity.type
_entity.pdbx_description
1 polymer ?
#
loop_
_entity_poly.entity_id
_entity_poly.type
_entity_poly.pdbx_seq_one_letter_code
_entity_poly.pdbx_strand_id
1 'polypeptide(L)'
;MPFLFALLPLLPLGIYILVTWIAAQLMIGPINKLSGSLKAPLRFQMSDFLWLMILLQVSMAVSVNYVGAQQRNYFSIVLTFLIGATILLWLFGVGIISRASITDPKRRALFLLGILPVSLIVLIGWPAPLLLLGAPELLPPRYAFSAPMIFAVTIVAVVVVGLVVRYASHWVVQGAVVATPPSAATTAAITPAAQQPPPPETVSPPQS
;
A
#
# COMPACT_ATOMS: atom_id res chain seq x y z
N MET A 1 20.46 -38.58 -14.44
CA MET A 1 19.42 -37.97 -15.31
C MET A 1 18.08 -37.72 -14.62
N PRO A 2 17.45 -38.61 -13.84
CA PRO A 2 16.10 -38.35 -13.27
C PRO A 2 16.06 -37.16 -12.30
N PHE A 3 17.18 -36.87 -11.63
CA PHE A 3 17.31 -35.73 -10.72
C PHE A 3 17.17 -34.36 -11.42
N LEU A 4 17.65 -34.21 -12.67
CA LEU A 4 17.50 -32.96 -13.43
C LEU A 4 16.03 -32.68 -13.78
N PHE A 5 15.26 -33.73 -14.10
CA PHE A 5 13.83 -33.61 -14.36
C PHE A 5 13.02 -33.26 -13.10
N ALA A 6 13.47 -33.73 -11.93
CA ALA A 6 12.84 -33.39 -10.64
C ALA A 6 13.08 -31.92 -10.22
N LEU A 7 14.18 -31.29 -10.67
CA LEU A 7 14.49 -29.89 -10.37
C LEU A 7 13.79 -28.89 -11.30
N LEU A 8 13.45 -29.31 -12.52
CA LEU A 8 12.78 -28.46 -13.51
C LEU A 8 11.52 -27.73 -12.99
N PRO A 9 10.59 -28.36 -12.24
CA PRO A 9 9.41 -27.67 -11.69
C PRO A 9 9.74 -26.71 -10.52
N LEU A 10 10.91 -26.80 -9.89
CA LEU A 10 11.29 -25.87 -8.81
C LEU A 10 11.74 -24.51 -9.35
N LEU A 11 12.20 -24.45 -10.59
CA LEU A 11 12.64 -23.21 -11.24
C LEU A 11 11.52 -22.15 -11.37
N PRO A 12 10.33 -22.46 -11.93
CA PRO A 12 9.24 -21.49 -12.01
C PRO A 12 8.73 -21.06 -10.63
N LEU A 13 8.76 -21.96 -9.62
CA LEU A 13 8.44 -21.63 -8.24
C LEU A 13 9.44 -20.63 -7.65
N GLY A 14 10.75 -20.85 -7.87
CA GLY A 14 11.80 -19.93 -7.43
C GLY A 14 11.68 -18.55 -8.06
N ILE A 15 11.46 -18.49 -9.39
CA ILE A 15 11.21 -17.23 -10.11
C ILE A 15 9.97 -16.53 -9.53
N TYR A 16 8.91 -17.28 -9.29
CA TYR A 16 7.67 -16.74 -8.75
C TYR A 16 7.88 -16.11 -7.36
N ILE A 17 8.54 -16.81 -6.44
CA ILE A 17 8.80 -16.30 -5.08
C ILE A 17 9.64 -15.02 -5.17
N LEU A 18 10.67 -15.02 -6.02
CA LEU A 18 11.52 -13.88 -6.24
C LEU A 18 10.73 -12.67 -6.78
N VAL A 19 9.90 -12.86 -7.80
CA VAL A 19 9.05 -11.80 -8.37
C VAL A 19 8.06 -11.26 -7.33
N THR A 20 7.44 -12.14 -6.54
CA THR A 20 6.51 -11.74 -5.47
C THR A 20 7.20 -10.89 -4.42
N TRP A 21 8.39 -11.32 -3.99
CA TRP A 21 9.18 -10.62 -2.98
C TRP A 21 9.61 -9.23 -3.48
N ILE A 22 10.08 -9.15 -4.73
CA ILE A 22 10.44 -7.88 -5.37
C ILE A 22 9.19 -6.98 -5.47
N ALA A 23 8.06 -7.49 -5.95
CA ALA A 23 6.82 -6.72 -6.08
C ALA A 23 6.34 -6.20 -4.71
N ALA A 24 6.37 -7.03 -3.67
CA ALA A 24 6.01 -6.63 -2.31
C ALA A 24 6.92 -5.51 -1.80
N GLN A 25 8.24 -5.62 -1.99
CA GLN A 25 9.18 -4.57 -1.61
C GLN A 25 8.96 -3.27 -2.40
N LEU A 26 8.66 -3.37 -3.69
CA LEU A 26 8.41 -2.21 -4.55
C LEU A 26 7.13 -1.47 -4.16
N MET A 27 6.06 -2.20 -3.84
CA MET A 27 4.78 -1.62 -3.47
C MET A 27 4.79 -1.03 -2.04
N ILE A 28 5.33 -1.76 -1.07
CA ILE A 28 5.24 -1.42 0.36
C ILE A 28 6.44 -0.60 0.83
N GLY A 29 7.60 -0.72 0.18
CA GLY A 29 8.86 -0.09 0.59
C GLY A 29 8.77 1.42 0.85
N PRO A 30 8.19 2.23 -0.06
CA PRO A 30 8.06 3.68 0.16
C PRO A 30 7.24 4.02 1.41
N ILE A 31 6.18 3.24 1.66
CA ILE A 31 5.24 3.43 2.76
C ILE A 31 5.90 3.04 4.09
N ASN A 32 6.59 1.90 4.13
CA ASN A 32 7.28 1.43 5.33
C ASN A 32 8.42 2.36 5.77
N LYS A 33 9.15 2.96 4.81
CA LYS A 33 10.21 3.92 5.14
C LYS A 33 9.66 5.15 5.87
N LEU A 34 8.47 5.60 5.52
CA LEU A 34 7.85 6.78 6.14
C LEU A 34 7.16 6.45 7.45
N SER A 35 6.44 5.33 7.51
CA SER A 35 5.73 4.91 8.73
C SER A 35 6.70 4.59 9.86
N GLY A 36 7.91 4.11 9.55
CA GLY A 36 8.98 3.90 10.53
C GLY A 36 9.62 5.20 11.04
N SER A 37 9.64 6.25 10.22
CA SER A 37 10.26 7.53 10.58
C SER A 37 9.36 8.44 11.43
N LEU A 38 8.05 8.28 11.34
CA LEU A 38 7.08 9.18 11.96
C LEU A 38 6.20 8.41 12.96
N LYS A 39 6.53 8.51 14.25
CA LYS A 39 5.68 8.04 15.36
C LYS A 39 4.51 9.00 15.60
N ALA A 40 3.75 9.33 14.57
CA ALA A 40 2.59 10.19 14.70
C ALA A 40 1.41 9.44 15.36
N PRO A 41 0.63 10.10 16.23
CA PRO A 41 -0.57 9.51 16.80
C PRO A 41 -1.61 9.20 15.71
N LEU A 42 -2.47 8.20 15.96
CA LEU A 42 -3.54 7.84 15.04
C LEU A 42 -4.57 8.99 14.97
N ARG A 43 -4.71 9.59 13.79
CA ARG A 43 -5.64 10.68 13.47
C ARG A 43 -6.68 10.16 12.50
N PHE A 44 -7.87 9.97 13.02
CA PHE A 44 -9.03 9.57 12.25
C PHE A 44 -9.70 10.79 11.64
N GLN A 45 -9.95 10.80 10.33
CA GLN A 45 -10.67 11.87 9.65
C GLN A 45 -12.05 11.38 9.22
N MET A 46 -13.06 12.27 9.23
CA MET A 46 -14.41 11.93 8.76
C MET A 46 -14.41 11.48 7.28
N SER A 47 -13.48 11.98 6.46
CA SER A 47 -13.27 11.53 5.09
C SER A 47 -12.92 10.04 5.00
N ASP A 48 -12.17 9.48 5.95
CA ASP A 48 -11.81 8.05 5.96
C ASP A 48 -13.04 7.16 6.09
N PHE A 49 -14.03 7.61 6.87
CA PHE A 49 -15.29 6.90 7.03
C PHE A 49 -16.11 6.91 5.73
N LEU A 50 -16.13 8.03 5.00
CA LEU A 50 -16.78 8.09 3.69
C LEU A 50 -16.13 7.12 2.69
N TRP A 51 -14.80 7.01 2.69
CA TRP A 51 -14.09 6.05 1.84
C TRP A 51 -14.37 4.60 2.23
N LEU A 52 -14.52 4.29 3.52
CA LEU A 52 -14.97 2.98 3.98
C LEU A 52 -16.36 2.64 3.45
N MET A 53 -17.31 3.59 3.49
CA MET A 53 -18.66 3.38 2.98
C MET A 53 -18.63 3.03 1.48
N ILE A 54 -17.79 3.73 0.69
CA ILE A 54 -17.61 3.41 -0.72
C ILE A 54 -17.03 2.00 -0.90
N LEU A 55 -16.00 1.62 -0.15
CA LEU A 55 -15.42 0.27 -0.23
C LEU A 55 -16.43 -0.83 0.11
N LEU A 56 -17.28 -0.61 1.12
CA LEU A 56 -18.34 -1.55 1.49
C LEU A 56 -19.40 -1.67 0.40
N GLN A 57 -19.83 -0.56 -0.20
CA GLN A 57 -20.78 -0.58 -1.31
C GLN A 57 -20.22 -1.30 -2.53
N VAL A 58 -18.96 -1.05 -2.89
CA VAL A 58 -18.27 -1.75 -3.98
C VAL A 58 -18.18 -3.25 -3.67
N SER A 59 -17.81 -3.62 -2.45
CA SER A 59 -17.72 -5.02 -2.03
C SER A 59 -19.08 -5.73 -2.11
N MET A 60 -20.15 -5.09 -1.63
CA MET A 60 -21.51 -5.61 -1.77
C MET A 60 -21.94 -5.73 -3.23
N ALA A 61 -21.66 -4.71 -4.06
CA ALA A 61 -21.97 -4.75 -5.48
C ALA A 61 -21.24 -5.91 -6.18
N VAL A 62 -19.98 -6.16 -5.86
CA VAL A 62 -19.22 -7.31 -6.37
C VAL A 62 -19.84 -8.62 -5.89
N SER A 63 -20.18 -8.76 -4.60
CA SER A 63 -20.83 -9.96 -4.06
C SER A 63 -22.15 -10.27 -4.76
N VAL A 64 -23.01 -9.27 -4.97
CA VAL A 64 -24.32 -9.47 -5.62
C VAL A 64 -24.17 -9.85 -7.09
N ASN A 65 -23.17 -9.28 -7.80
CA ASN A 65 -22.94 -9.61 -9.21
C ASN A 65 -22.29 -10.98 -9.41
N TYR A 66 -21.40 -11.42 -8.50
CA TYR A 66 -20.68 -12.68 -8.65
C TYR A 66 -21.43 -13.90 -8.08
N VAL A 67 -22.23 -13.72 -7.01
CA VAL A 67 -22.95 -14.83 -6.39
C VAL A 67 -24.26 -15.06 -7.15
N GLY A 68 -24.22 -15.98 -8.12
CA GLY A 68 -25.41 -16.40 -8.87
C GLY A 68 -26.47 -17.05 -7.97
N ALA A 69 -27.72 -17.13 -8.46
CA ALA A 69 -28.85 -17.67 -7.71
C ALA A 69 -28.63 -19.09 -7.15
N GLN A 70 -27.78 -19.88 -7.82
CA GLN A 70 -27.42 -21.25 -7.41
C GLN A 70 -26.52 -21.31 -6.17
N GLN A 71 -25.77 -20.24 -5.86
CA GLN A 71 -24.81 -20.20 -4.75
C GLN A 71 -25.31 -19.39 -3.54
N ARG A 72 -26.62 -19.13 -3.47
CA ARG A 72 -27.24 -18.27 -2.45
C ARG A 72 -26.95 -18.71 -1.01
N ASN A 73 -26.77 -20.02 -0.78
CA ASN A 73 -26.42 -20.58 0.54
C ASN A 73 -25.04 -20.10 1.04
N TYR A 74 -24.11 -19.81 0.13
CA TYR A 74 -22.78 -19.30 0.47
C TYR A 74 -22.73 -17.77 0.53
N PHE A 75 -23.79 -17.09 0.08
CA PHE A 75 -23.83 -15.63 -0.01
C PHE A 75 -23.47 -14.96 1.31
N SER A 76 -24.11 -15.38 2.42
CA SER A 76 -23.85 -14.78 3.73
C SER A 76 -22.40 -14.97 4.17
N ILE A 77 -21.80 -16.15 3.93
CA ILE A 77 -20.41 -16.43 4.30
C ILE A 77 -19.45 -15.56 3.49
N VAL A 78 -19.63 -15.53 2.16
CA VAL A 78 -18.81 -14.71 1.26
C VAL A 78 -18.95 -13.23 1.60
N LEU A 79 -20.17 -12.76 1.87
CA LEU A 79 -20.45 -11.38 2.22
C LEU A 79 -19.82 -11.00 3.57
N THR A 80 -19.98 -11.82 4.61
CA THR A 80 -19.35 -11.59 5.92
C THR A 80 -17.83 -11.56 5.80
N PHE A 81 -17.26 -12.48 5.02
CA PHE A 81 -15.82 -12.49 4.74
C PHE A 81 -15.38 -11.21 4.02
N LEU A 82 -16.07 -10.79 2.95
CA LEU A 82 -15.73 -9.57 2.21
C LEU A 82 -15.84 -8.31 3.07
N ILE A 83 -16.91 -8.19 3.87
CA ILE A 83 -17.11 -7.06 4.79
C ILE A 83 -15.98 -7.04 5.83
N GLY A 84 -15.68 -8.18 6.46
CA GLY A 84 -14.61 -8.29 7.46
C GLY A 84 -13.24 -7.93 6.86
N ALA A 85 -12.93 -8.48 5.69
CA ALA A 85 -11.70 -8.16 4.96
C ALA A 85 -11.61 -6.66 4.62
N THR A 86 -12.72 -6.05 4.19
CA THR A 86 -12.79 -4.62 3.86
C THR A 86 -12.55 -3.74 5.07
N ILE A 87 -13.18 -4.06 6.22
CA ILE A 87 -13.00 -3.33 7.47
C ILE A 87 -11.55 -3.43 7.94
N LEU A 88 -10.96 -4.63 7.93
CA LEU A 88 -9.56 -4.83 8.31
C LEU A 88 -8.63 -4.06 7.37
N LEU A 89 -8.82 -4.19 6.05
CA LEU A 89 -8.05 -3.46 5.04
C LEU A 89 -8.08 -1.96 5.33
N TRP A 90 -9.26 -1.41 5.56
CA TRP A 90 -9.43 0.00 5.87
C TRP A 90 -8.77 0.39 7.20
N LEU A 91 -8.93 -0.38 8.27
CA LEU A 91 -8.28 -0.11 9.57
C LEU A 91 -6.76 -0.05 9.43
N PHE A 92 -6.15 -1.01 8.75
CA PHE A 92 -4.72 -1.02 8.48
C PHE A 92 -4.32 0.15 7.57
N GLY A 93 -5.11 0.45 6.54
CA GLY A 93 -4.88 1.55 5.62
C GLY A 93 -4.86 2.91 6.32
N VAL A 94 -5.89 3.21 7.12
CA VAL A 94 -5.96 4.46 7.89
C VAL A 94 -4.81 4.55 8.89
N GLY A 95 -4.48 3.45 9.57
CA GLY A 95 -3.34 3.42 10.49
C GLY A 95 -2.01 3.76 9.81
N ILE A 96 -1.77 3.21 8.62
CA ILE A 96 -0.58 3.49 7.81
C ILE A 96 -0.54 4.96 7.35
N ILE A 97 -1.63 5.45 6.76
CA ILE A 97 -1.75 6.82 6.27
C ILE A 97 -1.57 7.84 7.39
N SER A 98 -2.17 7.56 8.55
CA SER A 98 -2.07 8.43 9.72
C SER A 98 -0.63 8.54 10.22
N ARG A 99 0.13 7.44 10.22
CA ARG A 99 1.56 7.46 10.60
C ARG A 99 2.40 8.24 9.59
N ALA A 100 2.03 8.19 8.31
CA ALA A 100 2.67 8.96 7.25
C ALA A 100 2.27 10.45 7.23
N SER A 101 1.44 10.92 8.18
CA SER A 101 0.98 12.32 8.28
C SER A 101 0.29 12.85 7.00
N ILE A 102 -0.32 11.98 6.19
CA ILE A 102 -1.01 12.40 4.96
C ILE A 102 -2.36 13.00 5.35
N THR A 103 -2.52 14.32 5.15
CA THR A 103 -3.75 15.06 5.52
C THR A 103 -4.69 15.33 4.35
N ASP A 104 -4.19 15.33 3.11
CA ASP A 104 -4.98 15.63 1.91
C ASP A 104 -6.01 14.51 1.62
N PRO A 105 -7.32 14.81 1.64
CA PRO A 105 -8.36 13.80 1.49
C PRO A 105 -8.30 13.07 0.14
N LYS A 106 -7.85 13.73 -0.94
CA LYS A 106 -7.77 13.11 -2.28
C LYS A 106 -6.69 12.03 -2.31
N ARG A 107 -5.55 12.28 -1.66
CA ARG A 107 -4.45 11.33 -1.56
C ARG A 107 -4.80 10.14 -0.67
N ARG A 108 -5.49 10.40 0.44
CA ARG A 108 -6.03 9.34 1.31
C ARG A 108 -7.02 8.46 0.55
N ALA A 109 -7.91 9.05 -0.25
CA ALA A 109 -8.85 8.32 -1.09
C ALA A 109 -8.13 7.43 -2.12
N LEU A 110 -7.16 7.97 -2.87
CA LEU A 110 -6.38 7.20 -3.83
C LEU A 110 -5.66 6.02 -3.18
N PHE A 111 -5.13 6.21 -1.98
CA PHE A 111 -4.48 5.15 -1.23
C PHE A 111 -5.48 4.06 -0.79
N LEU A 112 -6.57 4.45 -0.14
CA LEU A 112 -7.55 3.52 0.44
C LEU A 112 -8.38 2.79 -0.63
N LEU A 113 -8.75 3.48 -1.71
CA LEU A 113 -9.62 2.93 -2.75
C LEU A 113 -8.84 2.28 -3.91
N GLY A 114 -7.62 2.73 -4.16
CA GLY A 114 -6.81 2.28 -5.29
C GLY A 114 -5.62 1.42 -4.86
N ILE A 115 -4.60 2.06 -4.30
CA ILE A 115 -3.30 1.45 -4.00
C ILE A 115 -3.46 0.22 -3.11
N LEU A 116 -4.23 0.34 -2.03
CA LEU A 116 -4.34 -0.69 -1.02
C LEU A 116 -5.12 -1.93 -1.53
N PRO A 117 -6.34 -1.82 -2.10
CA PRO A 117 -7.03 -2.96 -2.70
C PRO A 117 -6.24 -3.61 -3.85
N VAL A 118 -5.63 -2.81 -4.74
CA VAL A 118 -4.84 -3.33 -5.86
C VAL A 118 -3.62 -4.11 -5.35
N SER A 119 -2.94 -3.60 -4.32
CA SER A 119 -1.81 -4.31 -3.72
C SER A 119 -2.24 -5.66 -3.09
N LEU A 120 -3.42 -5.70 -2.48
CA LEU A 120 -3.97 -6.92 -1.89
C LEU A 120 -4.38 -7.93 -2.98
N ILE A 121 -5.06 -7.46 -4.04
CA ILE A 121 -5.45 -8.28 -5.19
C ILE A 121 -4.22 -8.88 -5.86
N VAL A 122 -3.16 -8.09 -6.02
CA VAL A 122 -1.89 -8.60 -6.55
C VAL A 122 -1.32 -9.63 -5.57
N LEU A 123 -1.18 -9.33 -4.29
CA LEU A 123 -0.50 -10.23 -3.35
C LEU A 123 -1.25 -11.56 -3.12
N ILE A 124 -2.59 -11.53 -3.10
CA ILE A 124 -3.44 -12.72 -2.88
C ILE A 124 -3.78 -13.43 -4.20
N GLY A 125 -4.03 -12.68 -5.28
CA GLY A 125 -4.42 -13.22 -6.58
C GLY A 125 -3.24 -13.76 -7.38
N TRP A 126 -2.03 -13.22 -7.17
CA TRP A 126 -0.81 -13.66 -7.84
C TRP A 126 -0.49 -15.16 -7.68
N PRO A 127 -0.71 -15.81 -6.51
CA PRO A 127 -0.56 -17.25 -6.36
C PRO A 127 -1.46 -18.11 -7.23
N ALA A 128 -2.62 -17.60 -7.66
CA ALA A 128 -3.61 -18.41 -8.38
C ALA A 128 -3.07 -19.02 -9.69
N PRO A 129 -2.40 -18.27 -10.58
CA PRO A 129 -1.75 -18.84 -11.77
C PRO A 129 -0.73 -19.95 -11.47
N LEU A 130 -0.05 -19.86 -10.32
CA LEU A 130 0.92 -20.87 -9.90
C LEU A 130 0.24 -22.17 -9.49
N LEU A 131 -0.90 -22.08 -8.79
CA LEU A 131 -1.73 -23.23 -8.47
C LEU A 131 -2.26 -23.92 -9.74
N LEU A 132 -2.62 -23.14 -10.76
CA LEU A 132 -3.03 -23.66 -12.06
C LEU A 132 -1.88 -24.40 -12.79
N LEU A 133 -0.64 -23.93 -12.66
CA LEU A 133 0.53 -24.60 -13.21
C LEU A 133 0.91 -25.87 -12.45
N GLY A 134 0.76 -25.87 -11.13
CA GLY A 134 1.11 -27.01 -10.26
C GLY A 134 0.08 -28.15 -10.30
N ALA A 135 -1.15 -27.87 -10.74
CA ALA A 135 -2.22 -28.84 -10.87
C ALA A 135 -2.79 -28.84 -12.30
N PRO A 136 -2.01 -29.24 -13.32
CA PRO A 136 -2.45 -29.21 -14.72
C PRO A 136 -3.65 -30.14 -14.98
N GLU A 137 -3.88 -31.13 -14.11
CA GLU A 137 -5.05 -32.00 -14.14
C GLU A 137 -6.39 -31.25 -13.95
N LEU A 138 -6.35 -30.09 -13.29
CA LEU A 138 -7.52 -29.23 -13.11
C LEU A 138 -7.84 -28.40 -14.37
N LEU A 139 -6.93 -28.34 -15.34
CA LEU A 139 -7.11 -27.59 -16.58
C LEU A 139 -7.57 -28.52 -17.71
N PRO A 140 -8.59 -28.11 -18.49
CA PRO A 140 -8.91 -28.81 -19.73
C PRO A 140 -7.67 -28.89 -20.65
N PRO A 141 -7.45 -30.00 -21.38
CA PRO A 141 -6.24 -30.20 -22.20
C PRO A 141 -5.94 -29.05 -23.18
N ARG A 142 -6.97 -28.31 -23.61
CA ARG A 142 -6.87 -27.13 -24.48
C ARG A 142 -6.04 -25.99 -23.87
N TYR A 143 -5.99 -25.89 -22.54
CA TYR A 143 -5.29 -24.80 -21.84
C TYR A 143 -3.87 -25.16 -21.39
N ALA A 144 -3.50 -26.45 -21.41
CA ALA A 144 -2.18 -26.91 -20.98
C ALA A 144 -1.05 -26.31 -21.83
N PHE A 145 -1.25 -26.19 -23.15
CA PHE A 145 -0.26 -25.58 -24.05
C PHE A 145 -0.11 -24.06 -23.84
N SER A 146 -1.17 -23.37 -23.39
CA SER A 146 -1.15 -21.94 -23.11
C SER A 146 -0.64 -21.57 -21.71
N ALA A 147 -0.49 -22.54 -20.81
CA ALA A 147 -0.09 -22.31 -19.42
C ALA A 147 1.22 -21.48 -19.25
N PRO A 148 2.32 -21.73 -20.00
CA PRO A 148 3.52 -20.89 -19.89
C PRO A 148 3.29 -19.46 -20.39
N MET A 149 2.45 -19.27 -21.40
CA MET A 149 2.08 -17.94 -21.90
C MET A 149 1.25 -17.18 -20.85
N ILE A 150 0.26 -17.83 -20.23
CA ILE A 150 -0.54 -17.25 -19.14
C ILE A 150 0.38 -16.83 -17.99
N PHE A 151 1.32 -17.69 -17.60
CA PHE A 151 2.29 -17.39 -16.54
C PHE A 151 3.15 -16.17 -16.87
N ALA A 152 3.73 -16.13 -18.08
CA ALA A 152 4.54 -15.00 -18.53
C ALA A 152 3.73 -13.69 -18.57
N VAL A 153 2.52 -13.71 -19.11
CA VAL A 153 1.61 -12.55 -19.14
C VAL A 153 1.29 -12.08 -17.73
N THR A 154 1.06 -13.00 -16.80
CA THR A 154 0.77 -12.62 -15.43
C THR A 154 1.99 -11.98 -14.77
N ILE A 155 3.22 -12.51 -14.98
CA ILE A 155 4.47 -11.87 -14.49
C ILE A 155 4.56 -10.43 -14.97
N VAL A 156 4.39 -10.21 -16.27
CA VAL A 156 4.44 -8.87 -16.85
C VAL A 156 3.37 -7.98 -16.23
N ALA A 157 2.13 -8.48 -16.08
CA ALA A 157 1.05 -7.73 -15.45
C ALA A 157 1.38 -7.32 -14.01
N VAL A 158 1.92 -8.22 -13.18
CA VAL A 158 2.29 -7.90 -11.79
C VAL A 158 3.45 -6.92 -11.72
N VAL A 159 4.44 -7.04 -12.59
CA VAL A 159 5.53 -6.05 -12.67
C VAL A 159 4.99 -4.68 -13.05
N VAL A 160 4.15 -4.59 -14.09
CA VAL A 160 3.55 -3.32 -14.54
C VAL A 160 2.67 -2.70 -13.44
N VAL A 161 1.78 -3.48 -12.84
CA VAL A 161 0.93 -3.01 -11.73
C VAL A 161 1.77 -2.60 -10.53
N GLY A 162 2.83 -3.36 -10.20
CA GLY A 162 3.78 -3.00 -9.16
C GLY A 162 4.47 -1.67 -9.40
N LEU A 163 4.87 -1.37 -10.64
CA LEU A 163 5.46 -0.08 -11.01
C LEU A 163 4.44 1.05 -10.92
N VAL A 164 3.21 0.84 -11.39
CA VAL A 164 2.13 1.84 -11.28
C VAL A 164 1.81 2.14 -9.83
N VAL A 165 1.67 1.11 -8.99
CA VAL A 165 1.42 1.24 -7.55
C VAL A 165 2.59 1.97 -6.88
N ARG A 166 3.84 1.64 -7.23
CA ARG A 166 5.03 2.33 -6.70
C ARG A 166 5.02 3.81 -7.07
N TYR A 167 4.72 4.15 -8.32
CA TYR A 167 4.64 5.54 -8.78
C TYR A 167 3.54 6.31 -8.05
N ALA A 168 2.34 5.72 -7.94
CA ALA A 168 1.23 6.31 -7.21
C ALA A 168 1.56 6.50 -5.72
N SER A 169 2.23 5.53 -5.08
CA SER A 169 2.71 5.65 -3.71
C SER A 169 3.70 6.78 -3.54
N HIS A 170 4.69 6.92 -4.45
CA HIS A 170 5.61 8.06 -4.42
C HIS A 170 4.89 9.40 -4.55
N TRP A 171 3.92 9.50 -5.45
CA TRP A 171 3.12 10.70 -5.61
C TRP A 171 2.34 11.04 -4.34
N VAL A 172 1.65 10.07 -3.73
CA VAL A 172 0.91 10.23 -2.46
C VAL A 172 1.82 10.77 -1.36
N VAL A 173 3.03 10.20 -1.25
CA VAL A 173 4.04 10.54 -0.24
C VAL A 173 4.59 11.95 -0.39
N GLN A 174 4.93 12.39 -1.61
CA GLN A 174 5.62 13.66 -1.82
C GLN A 174 4.83 14.87 -1.30
N GLY A 175 3.51 14.83 -1.32
CA GLY A 175 2.69 15.93 -0.79
C GLY A 175 2.56 15.95 0.72
N ALA A 176 2.91 14.87 1.43
CA ALA A 176 2.94 14.88 2.90
C ALA A 176 4.09 15.75 3.43
N VAL A 177 5.23 15.74 2.74
CA VAL A 177 6.42 16.50 3.12
C VAL A 177 6.18 18.01 3.03
N VAL A 178 5.44 18.47 2.02
CA VAL A 178 5.19 19.90 1.77
C VAL A 178 4.27 20.53 2.81
N ALA A 179 3.40 19.76 3.46
CA ALA A 179 2.38 20.27 4.36
C ALA A 179 2.87 20.51 5.81
N THR A 180 4.10 20.12 6.14
CA THR A 180 4.63 20.32 7.51
C THR A 180 5.32 21.69 7.55
N PRO A 181 4.72 22.73 8.19
CA PRO A 181 5.40 24.01 8.33
C PRO A 181 6.72 23.79 9.06
N PRO A 182 7.80 24.50 8.69
CA PRO A 182 9.07 24.39 9.38
C PRO A 182 8.80 24.57 10.87
N SER A 183 9.26 23.60 11.67
CA SER A 183 9.11 23.63 13.12
C SER A 183 9.52 25.01 13.60
N ALA A 184 8.76 25.62 14.52
CA ALA A 184 9.13 26.90 15.12
C ALA A 184 10.57 26.86 15.69
N ALA A 185 11.08 25.67 16.05
CA ALA A 185 12.49 25.46 16.42
C ALA A 185 13.48 25.64 15.25
N THR A 186 13.13 25.21 14.04
CA THR A 186 13.91 25.47 12.83
C THR A 186 13.86 26.95 12.46
N THR A 187 12.71 27.60 12.62
CA THR A 187 12.57 29.05 12.41
C THR A 187 13.36 29.86 13.46
N ALA A 188 13.40 29.40 14.71
CA ALA A 188 14.22 29.99 15.77
C ALA A 188 15.72 29.80 15.53
N ALA A 189 16.13 28.66 14.95
CA ALA A 189 17.54 28.41 14.62
C ALA A 189 18.05 29.17 13.39
N ILE A 190 17.15 29.54 12.46
CA ILE A 190 17.49 30.32 11.25
C ILE A 190 17.34 31.82 11.48
N THR A 191 16.64 32.26 12.53
CA THR A 191 16.72 33.64 12.98
C THR A 191 18.16 33.85 13.48
N PRO A 192 19.04 34.52 12.71
CA PRO A 192 20.40 34.77 13.17
C PRO A 192 20.23 35.52 14.48
N ALA A 193 20.84 35.01 15.56
CA ALA A 193 20.76 35.59 16.89
C ALA A 193 20.70 37.11 16.76
N ALA A 194 19.49 37.68 16.90
CA ALA A 194 19.28 39.09 16.71
C ALA A 194 20.28 39.73 17.66
N GLN A 195 21.25 40.45 17.09
CA GLN A 195 22.37 41.04 17.80
C GLN A 195 21.84 41.59 19.11
N GLN A 196 22.20 40.91 20.19
CA GLN A 196 21.80 41.32 21.52
C GLN A 196 22.31 42.77 21.66
N PRO A 197 21.43 43.76 21.85
CA PRO A 197 21.84 45.15 21.85
C PRO A 197 22.99 45.32 22.86
N PRO A 198 24.05 46.07 22.51
CA PRO A 198 25.22 46.22 23.37
C PRO A 198 24.77 46.67 24.77
N PRO A 199 25.36 46.10 25.83
CA PRO A 199 24.98 46.46 27.19
C PRO A 199 25.12 47.96 27.40
N PRO A 200 24.17 48.61 28.12
CA PRO A 200 24.22 50.05 28.35
C PRO A 200 25.55 50.40 29.02
N GLU A 201 26.30 51.33 28.41
CA GLU A 201 27.52 51.88 29.01
C GLU A 201 27.18 52.44 30.39
N THR A 202 27.75 51.83 31.42
CA THR A 202 27.70 52.35 32.79
C THR A 202 28.44 53.68 32.82
N VAL A 203 27.70 54.77 32.82
CA VAL A 203 28.21 56.12 33.03
C VAL A 203 28.78 56.19 34.46
N SER A 204 30.10 56.16 34.58
CA SER A 204 30.80 56.33 35.86
C SER A 204 30.48 57.71 36.45
N PRO A 205 30.04 57.80 37.72
CA PRO A 205 29.80 59.08 38.36
C PRO A 205 31.12 59.85 38.54
N PRO A 206 31.11 61.19 38.39
CA PRO A 206 32.28 62.04 38.55
C PRO A 206 32.79 61.96 39.99
N GLN A 207 34.08 61.68 40.14
CA GLN A 207 34.77 61.73 41.43
C GLN A 207 34.98 63.20 41.81
N SER A 208 34.39 63.59 42.95
CA SER A 208 34.58 64.88 43.62
C SER A 208 35.75 64.84 44.59
#